data_AF-A0A8X6V2C3-F1
#
_entry.id   AF-A0A8X6V2C3-F1
#
_cell.length_a   1.000
_cell.length_b   1.000
_cell.length_c   1.000
_cell.angle_alpha   90.00
_cell.angle_beta   90.00
_cell.angle_gamma   90.00
#
_symmetry.space_group_name_H-M   'P 1'
#
loop_
_entity.id
_entity.type
_entity.pdbx_description
1 polymer ?
#
loop_
_entity_poly.entity_id
_entity_poly.type
_entity_poly.pdbx_seq_one_letter_code
_entity_poly.pdbx_strand_id
1 'polypeptide(L)' 'MQHFYLKGLSPTSIKTELDSTLGDESAPSFTTIKYWAEEFKRGRMSCQDEHGSGRRNEVTIPEMVQKSTKQFWMIAD' A
#
# COMPACT_ATOMS: atom_id res chain seq x y z
N MET A 1 6.45 12.16 3.66
CA MET A 1 7.77 11.67 3.21
C MET A 1 8.35 12.42 2.02
N GLN A 2 7.67 12.44 0.87
CA GLN A 2 8.15 13.15 -0.33
C GLN A 2 8.61 14.60 -0.05
N HIS A 3 7.84 15.35 0.74
CA HIS A 3 8.20 16.70 1.19
C HIS A 3 9.59 16.78 1.83
N PHE A 4 9.96 15.83 2.69
CA PHE A 4 11.27 15.83 3.35
C PHE A 4 12.41 15.50 2.39
N TYR A 5 12.16 14.59 1.44
CA TYR A 5 13.11 14.26 0.39
C TYR A 5 13.38 15.46 -0.53
N LEU A 6 12.33 16.18 -0.95
CA LEU A 6 12.47 17.40 -1.77
C LEU A 6 13.19 18.54 -1.03
N LYS A 7 13.13 18.57 0.30
CA LYS A 7 13.92 19.46 1.15
C LYS A 7 15.39 19.04 1.30
N GLY A 8 15.79 17.90 0.73
CA GLY A 8 17.16 17.39 0.82
C GLY A 8 17.53 16.86 2.21
N LEU A 9 16.55 16.50 3.03
CA LEU A 9 16.83 15.98 4.37
C LEU A 9 17.41 14.57 4.31
N SER A 10 18.38 14.31 5.20
CA SER A 10 18.94 12.97 5.36
C SER A 10 17.92 12.01 5.99
N PRO A 11 17.98 10.69 5.71
CA PRO A 11 17.10 9.72 6.35
C PRO A 11 17.10 9.80 7.88
N THR A 12 18.24 10.10 8.50
CA THR A 12 18.36 10.24 9.96
C THR A 12 17.59 11.46 10.46
N SER A 13 17.74 12.61 9.80
CA SER A 13 16.99 13.82 10.13
C SER A 13 15.47 13.60 9.98
N ILE A 14 15.07 12.85 8.94
CA ILE A 14 13.68 12.48 8.71
C ILE A 14 13.16 11.57 9.83
N LYS A 15 13.94 10.60 10.31
CA LYS A 15 13.56 9.74 11.44
C LYS A 15 13.31 10.57 12.69
N THR A 16 14.25 11.45 13.06
CA THR A 16 14.10 12.31 14.23
C THR A 16 12.86 13.21 14.14
N GLU A 17 12.61 13.82 12.98
CA GLU A 17 11.43 14.67 12.78
C GLU A 17 10.12 13.86 12.90
N LEU A 18 10.07 12.67 12.30
CA LEU A 18 8.90 11.79 12.34
C LEU A 18 8.65 11.26 13.76
N ASP A 19 9.70 10.88 14.48
CA ASP A 19 9.59 10.42 15.87
C ASP A 19 9.08 11.53 16.78
N SER A 20 9.60 12.75 16.60
CA SER A 20 9.15 13.92 17.35
C SER A 20 7.70 14.32 17.03
N THR A 21 7.24 14.09 15.80
CA THR A 21 5.92 14.55 15.33
C THR A 21 4.82 13.52 15.59
N LEU A 22 5.13 12.23 15.37
CA LEU A 22 4.15 11.14 15.43
C LEU A 22 4.27 10.31 16.71
N GLY A 23 5.41 10.41 17.42
CA GLY A 23 5.76 9.51 18.51
C GLY A 23 6.26 8.15 18.02
N ASP A 24 7.04 7.46 18.85
CA ASP A 24 7.78 6.25 18.47
C ASP A 24 6.89 5.10 17.96
N GLU A 25 5.66 4.95 18.48
CA GLU A 25 4.77 3.85 18.09
C GLU A 25 4.07 4.07 16.74
N SER A 26 3.84 5.33 16.36
CA SER A 26 3.17 5.67 15.09
C SER A 26 4.16 6.04 13.99
N ALA A 27 5.41 6.35 14.35
CA ALA A 27 6.44 6.67 13.40
C ALA A 27 6.87 5.43 12.59
N PRO A 28 7.09 5.56 11.28
CA PRO A 28 7.60 4.46 10.47
C PRO A 28 9.03 4.09 10.90
N SER A 29 9.37 2.81 10.73
CA SER A 29 10.71 2.32 11.05
C SER A 29 11.78 3.03 10.21
N PHE A 30 13.01 3.07 10.73
CA PHE A 30 14.13 3.66 9.98
C PHE A 30 14.39 2.93 8.65
N THR A 31 14.15 1.62 8.60
CA THR A 31 14.25 0.81 7.38
C THR A 31 13.23 1.26 6.33
N THR A 32 11.99 1.53 6.75
CA THR A 32 10.93 2.07 5.87
C THR A 32 11.32 3.44 5.31
N ILE A 33 11.91 4.31 6.15
CA ILE A 33 12.37 5.64 5.72
C ILE A 33 13.48 5.52 4.67
N LYS A 34 14.45 4.62 4.88
CA LYS A 34 15.51 4.33 3.89
C LYS A 34 14.93 3.79 2.59
N TYR A 35 13.98 2.86 2.67
CA TYR A 35 13.30 2.33 1.49
C TYR A 35 12.71 3.47 0.65
N TRP A 36 11.87 4.32 1.25
CA TRP A 36 11.28 5.46 0.52
C TRP A 36 12.33 6.42 -0.04
N ALA A 37 13.44 6.69 0.67
CA ALA A 37 14.51 7.52 0.15
C ALA A 37 15.16 6.94 -1.12
N GLU A 38 15.36 5.62 -1.18
CA GLU A 38 15.87 4.94 -2.39
C GLU A 38 14.83 4.93 -3.53
N GLU A 39 13.55 4.78 -3.21
CA GLU A 39 12.47 4.88 -4.19
C GLU A 39 12.40 6.26 -4.84
N PHE A 40 12.55 7.33 -4.04
CA PHE A 40 12.61 8.69 -4.56
C PHE A 40 13.86 8.93 -5.41
N LYS A 41 15.03 8.39 -5.02
CA LYS A 41 16.24 8.41 -5.86
C LYS A 41 16.04 7.70 -7.20
N ARG A 42 15.22 6.65 -7.25
CA ARG A 42 14.83 5.92 -8.48
C ARG A 42 13.79 6.69 -9.32
N GLY A 43 13.35 7.86 -8.88
CA GLY A 43 12.36 8.68 -9.57
C GLY A 43 10.91 8.31 -9.27
N ARG A 44 10.65 7.36 -8.35
CA ARG A 44 9.29 7.01 -7.93
C ARG A 44 8.80 8.00 -6.88
N MET A 45 8.10 9.04 -7.34
CA MET A 45 7.53 10.09 -6.48
C MET A 45 6.06 9.87 -6.12
N SER A 46 5.45 8.75 -6.51
CA SER A 46 4.05 8.47 -6.17
C SER A 46 3.89 8.23 -4.67
N CYS A 47 2.87 8.85 -4.08
CA CYS A 47 2.43 8.57 -2.71
C CYS A 47 1.40 7.43 -2.63
N GLN A 48 0.96 6.91 -3.77
CA GLN A 48 0.05 5.77 -3.84
C GLN A 48 0.87 4.49 -3.81
N ASP A 49 0.44 3.55 -2.98
CA ASP A 49 0.96 2.18 -3.05
C ASP A 49 0.77 1.64 -4.46
N GLU A 50 1.75 0.88 -4.95
CA GLU A 50 1.55 0.11 -6.16
C GLU A 50 0.29 -0.74 -6.00
N HIS A 51 -0.50 -0.90 -7.07
CA HIS A 51 -1.71 -1.70 -7.02
C HIS A 51 -1.34 -3.10 -6.54
N GLY A 52 -1.55 -3.36 -5.24
CA GLY A 52 -1.36 -4.67 -4.68
C GLY A 52 -2.22 -5.60 -5.51
N SER A 53 -1.62 -6.61 -6.10
CA SER A 53 -2.34 -7.73 -6.74
C SER A 53 -3.10 -8.49 -5.63
N GLY A 54 -4.09 -7.83 -5.04
CA GLY A 54 -4.77 -8.19 -3.80
C GLY A 54 -5.92 -9.15 -4.00
N ARG A 55 -6.07 -9.73 -5.19
CA ARG A 55 -6.93 -10.87 -5.44
C ARG A 55 -6.35 -11.73 -6.55
N ARG A 56 -6.36 -13.05 -6.34
CA ARG A 56 -6.31 -14.00 -7.46
C ARG A 56 -7.36 -13.50 -8.46
N ASN A 57 -6.96 -13.30 -9.72
CA ASN A 57 -7.94 -13.33 -10.80
C ASN A 57 -8.64 -14.68 -10.68
N GLU A 58 -9.78 -14.74 -9.99
CA GLU A 58 -10.78 -15.72 -10.34
C GLU A 58 -11.12 -15.38 -11.78
N VAL A 59 -10.55 -16.16 -12.69
CA VAL A 59 -11.07 -16.29 -14.04
C VAL A 59 -12.47 -16.86 -13.86
N THR A 60 -13.41 -15.96 -13.56
CA THR A 60 -14.82 -16.26 -13.52
C THR A 60 -15.24 -16.41 -14.96
N ILE A 61 -15.11 -17.63 -15.47
CA ILE A 61 -15.80 -18.04 -16.70
C ILE A 61 -17.28 -17.76 -16.44
N PRO A 62 -17.97 -16.94 -17.27
CA PRO A 62 -19.36 -16.53 -17.04
C PRO A 62 -20.33 -17.70 -16.80
N GLU A 63 -19.98 -18.88 -17.33
CA GLU A 63 -20.74 -20.11 -17.23
C GLU A 63 -20.87 -20.65 -15.78
N MET A 64 -19.90 -20.36 -14.90
CA MET A 64 -19.88 -20.89 -13.54
C MET A 64 -20.77 -20.08 -12.57
N VAL A 65 -21.00 -18.78 -12.83
CA VAL A 65 -21.82 -17.90 -11.97
C VAL A 65 -23.32 -18.18 -12.11
N GLN A 66 -23.77 -18.60 -13.30
CA GLN A 66 -25.20 -18.83 -13.54
C GLN A 66 -25.78 -20.02 -12.77
N LYS A 67 -24.97 -21.03 -12.44
CA LYS A 67 -25.43 -22.19 -11.66
C LYS A 67 -25.61 -21.83 -10.19
N SER A 68 -24.71 -21.06 -9.62
CA SER A 68 -24.75 -20.65 -8.20
C SER A 68 -25.97 -19.79 -7.88
N THR A 69 -26.37 -18.90 -8.78
CA THR A 69 -27.54 -18.03 -8.58
C THR A 69 -28.85 -18.81 -8.62
N LYS A 70 -29.01 -19.79 -9.51
CA LYS A 70 -30.24 -20.60 -9.57
C LYS A 70 -30.40 -21.51 -8.35
N GLN A 71 -29.30 -22.11 -7.90
CA GLN A 71 -29.33 -23.07 -6.80
C GLN A 71 -29.59 -22.39 -5.44
N PHE A 72 -29.17 -21.14 -5.27
CA PHE A 72 -29.44 -20.35 -4.06
C PHE A 72 -30.94 -19.98 -3.93
N TRP A 73 -31.60 -19.65 -5.04
CA TRP A 73 -33.03 -19.30 -5.05
C TRP A 73 -33.96 -20.52 -4.96
N MET A 74 -33.53 -21.71 -5.39
CA MET A 74 -34.35 -22.93 -5.30
C MET A 74 -34.43 -23.57 -3.91
N ILE A 75 -33.65 -23.08 -2.93
CA ILE A 75 -33.65 -23.58 -1.54
C ILE A 75 -34.48 -22.65 -0.61
N ALA A 76 -34.98 -21.52 -1.14
CA ALA A 76 -35.67 -20.48 -0.37
C ALA A 76 -37.19 -20.43 -0.57
N ASP A 77 -37.79 -21.39 -1.27
CA ASP A 77 -39.24 -21.66 -1.38
C ASP A 77 -39.57 -23.06 -0.85
#